data_AF-A0A7C4ZHE3-F1
#
_entry.id   AF-A0A7C4ZHE3-F1
#
_cell.length_a   1.000
_cell.length_b   1.000
_cell.length_c   1.000
_cell.angle_alpha   90.00
_cell.angle_beta   90.00
_cell.angle_gamma   90.00
#
_symmetry.space_group_name_H-M   'P 1'
#
loop_
_entity.id
_entity.type
_entity.pdbx_description
1 polymer ?
#
loop_
_entity_poly.entity_id
_entity_poly.type
_entity_poly.pdbx_seq_one_letter_code
_entity_poly.pdbx_strand_id
1 'polypeptide(L)'
;MNLDSSLTAAREGKILGFLITAWGDDGCECLLSHLHPLILVSMEIAEGKGNWCEIWIDKWIALTGESKEVAEVRVKLGSAMIFRNLKPLLFKGTIVDSGAITFMKNTLDDISGVDLPDDLFFIRAMLSAAIKRSEGKLAQEGISNLEKAYMNLWLKERKPDGLDYDLQKFQNAAEQIKSENLRQITVLISIFMVVVIALAIGVKLFYSRR
;
A
#
# COMPACT_ATOMS: atom_id res chain seq x y z
N MET A 1 2.43 6.19 16.27
CA MET A 1 1.73 6.40 17.55
C MET A 1 0.65 5.33 17.70
N ASN A 2 0.44 4.79 18.90
CA ASN A 2 -0.64 3.82 19.16
C ASN A 2 -1.81 4.57 19.83
N LEU A 3 -2.82 4.92 19.03
CA LEU A 3 -3.98 5.73 19.45
C LEU A 3 -4.73 5.10 20.64
N ASP A 4 -4.90 3.77 20.62
CA ASP A 4 -5.56 3.01 21.69
C ASP A 4 -4.85 3.21 23.02
N SER A 5 -3.52 2.97 23.05
CA SER A 5 -2.74 3.15 24.27
C SER A 5 -2.77 4.58 24.81
N SER A 6 -2.74 5.59 23.92
CA SER A 6 -2.72 7.00 24.32
C SER A 6 -4.06 7.46 24.90
N LEU A 7 -5.17 7.11 24.23
CA LEU A 7 -6.51 7.50 24.69
C LEU A 7 -6.94 6.69 25.91
N THR A 8 -6.55 5.42 26.00
CA THR A 8 -6.75 4.61 27.22
C THR A 8 -6.02 5.22 28.41
N ALA A 9 -4.75 5.59 28.27
CA ALA A 9 -4.00 6.25 29.33
C ALA A 9 -4.61 7.61 29.73
N ALA A 10 -5.08 8.41 28.74
CA ALA A 10 -5.75 9.67 29.01
C ALA A 10 -7.06 9.48 29.80
N ARG A 11 -7.85 8.45 29.46
CA ARG A 11 -9.07 8.07 30.16
C ARG A 11 -8.78 7.66 31.61
N GLU A 12 -7.79 6.79 31.81
CA GLU A 12 -7.34 6.35 33.14
C GLU A 12 -6.81 7.51 33.99
N GLY A 13 -6.09 8.44 33.35
CA GLY A 13 -5.62 9.69 33.95
C GLY A 13 -6.70 10.75 34.17
N LYS A 14 -7.97 10.46 33.81
CA LYS A 14 -9.12 11.39 33.93
C LYS A 14 -8.89 12.72 33.22
N ILE A 15 -8.18 12.71 32.09
CA ILE A 15 -7.99 13.90 31.26
C ILE A 15 -9.34 14.30 30.67
N LEU A 16 -9.70 15.58 30.81
CA LEU A 16 -11.04 16.09 30.47
C LEU A 16 -11.33 16.16 28.96
N GLY A 17 -10.29 16.07 28.12
CA GLY A 17 -10.45 16.15 26.67
C GLY A 17 -9.16 15.79 25.94
N PHE A 18 -9.28 15.60 24.64
CA PHE A 18 -8.15 15.28 23.77
C PHE A 18 -8.30 16.04 22.45
N LEU A 19 -7.17 16.21 21.78
CA LEU A 19 -7.10 16.75 20.43
C LEU A 19 -6.46 15.70 19.54
N ILE A 20 -7.11 15.36 18.44
CA ILE A 20 -6.51 14.58 17.36
C ILE A 20 -5.95 15.56 16.35
N THR A 21 -4.67 15.43 16.06
CA THR A 21 -4.04 16.21 14.98
C THR A 21 -3.70 15.26 13.85
N ALA A 22 -4.13 15.61 12.63
CA ALA A 22 -3.84 14.88 11.41
C ALA A 22 -2.96 15.75 10.51
N TRP A 23 -1.66 15.71 10.77
CA TRP A 23 -0.67 16.49 10.03
C TRP A 23 -0.46 15.90 8.64
N GLY A 24 -0.28 16.79 7.66
CA GLY A 24 0.04 16.44 6.28
C GLY A 24 1.56 16.40 6.04
N ASP A 25 2.28 15.62 6.83
CA ASP A 25 3.72 15.48 6.66
C ASP A 25 4.06 14.89 5.28
N ASP A 26 5.25 15.20 4.78
CA ASP A 26 5.75 14.73 3.49
C ASP A 26 4.79 15.00 2.30
N GLY A 27 4.17 16.17 2.22
CA GLY A 27 3.35 16.57 1.06
C GLY A 27 1.85 16.38 1.20
N CYS A 28 1.35 16.06 2.41
CA CYS A 28 -0.08 15.86 2.67
C CYS A 28 -0.71 14.67 1.94
N GLU A 29 0.06 13.60 1.71
CA GLU A 29 -0.32 12.48 0.84
C GLU A 29 -1.58 11.69 1.27
N CYS A 30 -1.99 11.78 2.54
CA CYS A 30 -3.09 11.00 3.09
C CYS A 30 -4.44 11.62 2.70
N LEU A 31 -5.34 10.85 2.06
CA LEU A 31 -6.69 11.33 1.68
C LEU A 31 -7.52 11.76 2.90
N LEU A 32 -8.27 12.86 2.76
CA LEU A 32 -9.13 13.41 3.81
C LEU A 32 -10.28 12.45 4.15
N SER A 33 -10.71 11.61 3.20
CA SER A 33 -11.72 10.56 3.45
C SER A 33 -11.37 9.67 4.64
N HIS A 34 -10.08 9.41 4.88
CA HIS A 34 -9.60 8.59 5.99
C HIS A 34 -9.68 9.27 7.36
N LEU A 35 -9.92 10.59 7.41
CA LEU A 35 -10.08 11.30 8.68
C LEU A 35 -11.40 10.95 9.36
N HIS A 36 -12.46 10.69 8.59
CA HIS A 36 -13.77 10.31 9.14
C HIS A 36 -13.71 9.04 10.00
N PRO A 37 -13.18 7.90 9.52
CA PRO A 37 -13.07 6.71 10.36
C PRO A 37 -12.07 6.91 11.51
N LEU A 38 -10.99 7.69 11.32
CA LEU A 38 -10.06 8.00 12.41
C LEU A 38 -10.75 8.75 13.56
N ILE A 39 -11.57 9.75 13.24
CA ILE A 39 -12.32 10.53 14.24
C ILE A 39 -13.26 9.59 15.00
N LEU A 40 -14.04 8.78 14.29
CA LEU A 40 -14.99 7.86 14.91
C LEU A 40 -14.30 6.86 15.85
N VAL A 41 -13.27 6.17 15.36
CA VAL A 41 -12.47 5.23 16.18
C VAL A 41 -11.92 5.91 17.43
N SER A 42 -11.42 7.14 17.31
CA SER A 42 -10.89 7.88 18.46
C SER A 42 -11.97 8.21 19.48
N MET A 43 -13.18 8.56 19.04
CA MET A 43 -14.31 8.80 19.94
C MET A 43 -14.70 7.52 20.68
N GLU A 44 -14.73 6.37 20.00
CA GLU A 44 -15.07 5.08 20.63
C GLU A 44 -14.05 4.64 21.68
N ILE A 45 -12.75 4.77 21.37
CA ILE A 45 -11.69 4.47 22.33
C ILE A 45 -11.79 5.39 23.56
N ALA A 46 -12.02 6.69 23.34
CA ALA A 46 -12.15 7.66 24.41
C ALA A 46 -13.41 7.44 25.27
N GLU A 47 -14.54 7.05 24.66
CA GLU A 47 -15.77 6.69 25.39
C GLU A 47 -15.54 5.44 26.26
N GLY A 48 -14.76 4.47 25.76
CA GLY A 48 -14.25 3.36 26.56
C GLY A 48 -15.28 2.31 26.96
N LYS A 49 -16.38 2.21 26.21
CA LYS A 49 -17.42 1.20 26.44
C LYS A 49 -17.22 0.00 25.52
N GLY A 50 -17.26 -1.21 26.08
CA GLY A 50 -17.28 -2.46 25.33
C GLY A 50 -16.04 -2.70 24.45
N ASN A 51 -16.20 -3.57 23.45
CA ASN A 51 -15.17 -3.82 22.44
C ASN A 51 -15.24 -2.71 21.38
N TRP A 52 -14.44 -1.65 21.54
CA TRP A 52 -14.43 -0.51 20.62
C TRP A 52 -14.22 -0.92 19.16
N CYS A 53 -13.44 -2.00 18.90
CA CYS A 53 -13.19 -2.54 17.57
C CYS A 53 -14.47 -2.98 16.84
N GLU A 54 -15.46 -3.49 17.58
CA GLU A 54 -16.74 -3.91 17.02
C GLU A 54 -17.70 -2.71 16.92
N ILE A 55 -17.72 -1.87 17.97
CA ILE A 55 -18.68 -0.76 18.07
C ILE A 55 -18.45 0.30 16.98
N TRP A 56 -17.19 0.60 16.65
CA TRP A 56 -16.93 1.62 15.61
C TRP A 56 -17.39 1.15 14.23
N ILE A 57 -17.32 -0.15 13.93
CA ILE A 57 -17.79 -0.72 12.66
C ILE A 57 -19.31 -0.57 12.56
N ASP A 58 -20.04 -0.95 13.61
CA ASP A 58 -21.50 -0.83 13.64
C ASP A 58 -21.95 0.62 13.50
N LYS A 59 -21.29 1.55 14.19
CA LYS A 59 -21.57 2.99 14.07
C LYS A 59 -21.21 3.52 12.68
N TRP A 60 -20.09 3.08 12.10
CA TRP A 60 -19.68 3.48 10.76
C TRP A 60 -20.70 3.06 9.71
N ILE A 61 -21.16 1.81 9.77
CA ILE A 61 -22.22 1.28 8.90
C ILE A 61 -23.50 2.12 9.06
N ALA A 62 -23.91 2.39 10.30
CA ALA A 62 -25.11 3.19 10.57
C ALA A 62 -25.02 4.65 10.05
N LEU A 63 -23.82 5.25 10.08
CA LEU A 63 -23.59 6.62 9.65
C LEU A 63 -23.44 6.76 8.13
N THR A 64 -22.81 5.79 7.48
CA THR A 64 -22.42 5.90 6.06
C THR A 64 -23.30 5.09 5.13
N GLY A 65 -24.01 4.08 5.64
CA GLY A 65 -24.69 3.09 4.81
C GLY A 65 -23.74 2.13 4.09
N GLU A 66 -22.43 2.16 4.38
CA GLU A 66 -21.48 1.17 3.85
C GLU A 66 -21.87 -0.23 4.29
N SER A 67 -21.61 -1.22 3.42
CA SER A 67 -21.83 -2.62 3.79
C SER A 67 -20.81 -3.06 4.84
N LYS A 68 -21.18 -4.11 5.59
CA LYS A 68 -20.28 -4.70 6.58
C LYS A 68 -18.98 -5.17 5.95
N GLU A 69 -19.04 -5.75 4.75
CA GLU A 69 -17.86 -6.21 4.02
C GLU A 69 -16.89 -5.04 3.74
N VAL A 70 -17.40 -3.88 3.30
CA VAL A 70 -16.57 -2.69 3.05
C VAL A 70 -15.92 -2.18 4.33
N ALA A 71 -16.67 -2.12 5.43
CA ALA A 71 -16.14 -1.68 6.73
C ALA A 71 -15.03 -2.62 7.24
N GLU A 72 -15.18 -3.94 7.06
CA GLU A 72 -14.14 -4.91 7.37
C GLU A 72 -12.89 -4.75 6.49
N VAL A 73 -13.05 -4.39 5.21
CA VAL A 73 -11.90 -4.06 4.35
C VAL A 73 -11.13 -2.84 4.88
N ARG A 74 -11.81 -1.80 5.40
CA ARG A 74 -11.15 -0.65 6.03
C ARG A 74 -10.23 -1.10 7.16
N VAL A 75 -10.70 -2.00 8.02
CA VAL A 75 -9.90 -2.58 9.13
C VAL A 75 -8.66 -3.29 8.59
N LYS A 76 -8.85 -4.19 7.62
CA LYS A 76 -7.77 -5.02 7.05
C LYS A 76 -6.68 -4.15 6.42
N LEU A 77 -7.08 -3.21 5.55
CA LEU A 77 -6.17 -2.30 4.85
C LEU A 77 -5.48 -1.31 5.80
N GLY A 78 -6.14 -0.92 6.90
CA GLY A 78 -5.57 -0.08 7.96
C GLY A 78 -4.57 -0.79 8.88
N SER A 79 -4.32 -2.09 8.70
CA SER A 79 -3.39 -2.84 9.55
C SER A 79 -1.97 -2.30 9.48
N ALA A 80 -1.27 -2.33 10.63
CA ALA A 80 0.13 -1.89 10.71
C ALA A 80 1.05 -2.69 9.77
N MET A 81 0.71 -3.94 9.47
CA MET A 81 1.46 -4.79 8.54
C MET A 81 1.40 -4.25 7.10
N ILE A 82 0.27 -3.70 6.68
CA ILE A 82 0.15 -3.09 5.35
C ILE A 82 0.78 -1.70 5.35
N PHE A 83 0.33 -0.81 6.23
CA PHE A 83 0.76 0.59 6.25
C PHE A 83 2.29 0.76 6.33
N ARG A 84 2.98 -0.04 7.16
CA ARG A 84 4.44 0.07 7.34
C ARG A 84 5.25 -0.41 6.15
N ASN A 85 4.71 -1.34 5.36
CA ASN A 85 5.43 -2.02 4.30
C ASN A 85 5.06 -1.52 2.90
N LEU A 86 3.82 -1.05 2.72
CA LEU A 86 3.26 -0.70 1.41
C LEU A 86 4.06 0.40 0.70
N LYS A 87 4.18 1.58 1.32
CA LYS A 87 4.86 2.74 0.70
C LYS A 87 6.36 2.50 0.47
N PRO A 88 7.14 2.00 1.46
CA PRO A 88 8.56 1.72 1.24
C PRO A 88 8.80 0.69 0.12
N LEU A 89 8.01 -0.39 0.08
CA LEU A 89 8.09 -1.38 -0.98
C LEU A 89 7.74 -0.77 -2.33
N LEU A 90 6.57 -0.13 -2.43
CA LEU A 90 6.02 0.35 -3.70
C LEU A 90 6.82 1.49 -4.31
N PHE A 91 7.29 2.47 -3.53
CA PHE A 91 7.95 3.65 -4.07
C PHE A 91 9.47 3.57 -4.00
N LYS A 92 10.04 2.99 -2.94
CA LYS A 92 11.50 2.96 -2.73
C LYS A 92 12.13 1.63 -3.17
N GLY A 93 11.33 0.58 -3.40
CA GLY A 93 11.84 -0.76 -3.66
C GLY A 93 12.50 -1.38 -2.43
N THR A 94 12.11 -0.94 -1.23
CA THR A 94 12.64 -1.50 0.02
C THR A 94 12.32 -2.99 0.10
N ILE A 95 13.33 -3.80 0.42
CA ILE A 95 13.15 -5.24 0.65
C ILE A 95 12.31 -5.41 1.92
N VAL A 96 11.21 -6.12 1.78
CA VAL A 96 10.25 -6.41 2.86
C VAL A 96 10.33 -7.89 3.20
N ASP A 97 10.12 -8.20 4.49
CA ASP A 97 10.08 -9.57 5.00
C ASP A 97 9.03 -10.43 4.28
N SER A 98 9.34 -11.72 4.10
CA SER A 98 8.48 -12.65 3.38
C SER A 98 7.13 -12.89 4.09
N GLY A 99 7.09 -12.81 5.42
CA GLY A 99 5.87 -12.86 6.20
C GLY A 99 4.95 -11.67 5.92
N ALA A 100 5.51 -10.47 5.81
CA ALA A 100 4.76 -9.27 5.42
C ALA A 100 4.24 -9.36 3.98
N ILE A 101 5.04 -9.87 3.03
CA ILE A 101 4.56 -10.12 1.65
C ILE A 101 3.40 -11.13 1.64
N THR A 102 3.53 -12.22 2.41
CA THR A 102 2.48 -13.25 2.51
C THR A 102 1.19 -12.67 3.10
N PHE A 103 1.30 -11.86 4.16
CA PHE A 103 0.15 -11.17 4.74
C PHE A 103 -0.54 -10.24 3.73
N MET A 104 0.24 -9.48 2.95
CA MET A 104 -0.28 -8.59 1.91
C MET A 104 -1.01 -9.37 0.81
N LYS A 105 -0.48 -10.53 0.38
CA LYS A 105 -1.13 -11.40 -0.61
C LYS A 105 -2.46 -11.95 -0.10
N ASN A 106 -2.47 -12.54 1.10
CA ASN A 106 -3.69 -13.06 1.71
C ASN A 106 -4.74 -11.94 1.88
N THR A 107 -4.31 -10.75 2.29
CA THR A 107 -5.23 -9.61 2.39
C THR A 107 -5.80 -9.21 1.03
N LEU A 108 -5.00 -9.21 -0.03
CA LEU A 108 -5.47 -8.89 -1.38
C LEU A 108 -6.52 -9.91 -1.87
N ASP A 109 -6.28 -11.20 -1.61
CA ASP A 109 -7.19 -12.29 -1.98
C ASP A 109 -8.53 -12.17 -1.24
N ASP A 110 -8.47 -11.92 0.08
CA ASP A 110 -9.62 -11.73 0.96
C ASP A 110 -10.56 -10.60 0.51
N ILE A 111 -10.04 -9.55 -0.12
CA ILE A 111 -10.80 -8.34 -0.49
C ILE A 111 -11.12 -8.26 -1.99
N SER A 112 -10.79 -9.30 -2.76
CA SER A 112 -10.88 -9.30 -4.23
C SER A 112 -12.31 -9.19 -4.76
N GLY A 113 -13.29 -9.76 -4.05
CA GLY A 113 -14.70 -9.76 -4.44
C GLY A 113 -15.55 -8.62 -3.87
N VAL A 114 -14.94 -7.71 -3.10
CA VAL A 114 -15.68 -6.60 -2.45
C VAL A 114 -15.74 -5.40 -3.41
N ASP A 115 -16.93 -4.83 -3.55
CA ASP A 115 -17.13 -3.56 -4.25
C ASP A 115 -16.67 -2.42 -3.34
N LEU A 116 -15.61 -1.71 -3.73
CA LEU A 116 -14.90 -0.77 -2.87
C LEU A 116 -15.12 0.67 -3.32
N PRO A 117 -15.32 1.61 -2.38
CA PRO A 117 -15.25 3.03 -2.68
C PRO A 117 -13.84 3.41 -3.19
N ASP A 118 -13.75 4.55 -3.89
CA ASP A 118 -12.54 4.94 -4.62
C ASP A 118 -11.27 4.99 -3.75
N ASP A 119 -11.39 5.40 -2.49
CA ASP A 119 -10.29 5.47 -1.53
C ASP A 119 -9.71 4.08 -1.21
N LEU A 120 -10.58 3.12 -0.89
CA LEU A 120 -10.18 1.73 -0.61
C LEU A 120 -9.76 0.99 -1.88
N PHE A 121 -10.41 1.28 -3.00
CA PHE A 121 -10.00 0.76 -4.30
C PHE A 121 -8.56 1.17 -4.62
N PHE A 122 -8.20 2.43 -4.36
CA PHE A 122 -6.85 2.94 -4.57
C PHE A 122 -5.83 2.22 -3.69
N ILE A 123 -6.11 2.03 -2.40
CA ILE A 123 -5.22 1.26 -1.51
C ILE A 123 -5.08 -0.19 -1.99
N ARG A 124 -6.17 -0.84 -2.44
CA ARG A 124 -6.13 -2.19 -3.03
C ARG A 124 -5.24 -2.23 -4.28
N ALA A 125 -5.33 -1.21 -5.13
CA ALA A 125 -4.49 -1.09 -6.32
C ALA A 125 -3.00 -0.90 -5.96
N MET A 126 -2.70 -0.06 -4.96
CA MET A 126 -1.35 0.09 -4.43
C MET A 126 -0.81 -1.23 -3.88
N LEU A 127 -1.62 -1.98 -3.11
CA LEU A 127 -1.25 -3.28 -2.55
C LEU A 127 -0.90 -4.29 -3.65
N SER A 128 -1.74 -4.38 -4.68
CA SER A 128 -1.48 -5.22 -5.85
C SER A 128 -0.17 -4.84 -6.55
N ALA A 129 0.07 -3.54 -6.75
CA ALA A 129 1.31 -3.06 -7.36
C ALA A 129 2.54 -3.38 -6.50
N ALA A 130 2.46 -3.22 -5.19
CA ALA A 130 3.56 -3.50 -4.27
C ALA A 130 3.94 -4.98 -4.27
N ILE A 131 2.93 -5.88 -4.28
CA ILE A 131 3.16 -7.32 -4.42
C ILE A 131 3.86 -7.62 -5.75
N LYS A 132 3.36 -7.08 -6.88
CA LYS A 132 4.02 -7.24 -8.18
C LYS A 132 5.46 -6.72 -8.17
N ARG A 133 5.73 -5.62 -7.48
CA ARG A 133 7.10 -5.07 -7.35
C ARG A 133 8.00 -6.03 -6.58
N SER A 134 7.52 -6.61 -5.48
CA SER A 134 8.29 -7.61 -4.72
C SER A 134 8.67 -8.85 -5.54
N GLU A 135 7.87 -9.17 -6.57
CA GLU A 135 8.11 -10.28 -7.49
C GLU A 135 8.94 -9.89 -8.73
N GLY A 136 9.35 -8.62 -8.87
CA GLY A 136 10.02 -8.11 -10.06
C GLY A 136 9.11 -8.05 -11.30
N LYS A 137 7.79 -8.01 -11.12
CA LYS A 137 6.80 -8.06 -12.21
C LYS A 137 6.05 -6.74 -12.41
N LEU A 138 6.33 -5.72 -11.62
CA LEU A 138 5.68 -4.42 -11.77
C LEU A 138 6.26 -3.69 -12.98
N ALA A 139 5.38 -3.27 -13.88
CA ALA A 139 5.73 -2.44 -15.03
C ALA A 139 5.55 -0.94 -14.70
N GLN A 140 6.22 -0.09 -15.47
CA GLN A 140 6.17 1.37 -15.30
C GLN A 140 4.73 1.90 -15.38
N GLU A 141 3.94 1.37 -16.31
CA GLU A 141 2.54 1.73 -16.55
C GLU A 141 1.67 1.47 -15.32
N GLY A 142 2.04 0.48 -14.50
CA GLY A 142 1.36 0.20 -13.24
C GLY A 142 1.42 1.38 -12.27
N ILE A 143 2.56 2.07 -12.19
CA ILE A 143 2.71 3.27 -11.37
C ILE A 143 2.00 4.47 -11.98
N SER A 144 2.08 4.67 -13.30
CA SER A 144 1.36 5.77 -13.98
C SER A 144 -0.16 5.67 -13.84
N ASN A 145 -0.71 4.45 -13.73
CA ASN A 145 -2.13 4.25 -13.45
C ASN A 145 -2.49 4.64 -12.00
N LEU A 146 -1.61 4.33 -11.03
CA LEU A 146 -1.79 4.77 -9.65
C LEU A 146 -1.66 6.30 -9.52
N GLU A 147 -0.73 6.92 -10.24
CA GLU A 147 -0.57 8.37 -10.30
C GLU A 147 -1.87 9.07 -10.72
N LYS A 148 -2.49 8.60 -11.82
CA LYS A 148 -3.78 9.13 -12.30
C LYS A 148 -4.91 8.92 -11.31
N ALA A 149 -4.99 7.74 -10.69
CA ALA A 149 -6.00 7.44 -9.69
C ALA A 149 -5.86 8.36 -8.46
N TYR A 150 -4.63 8.56 -7.99
CA TYR A 150 -4.32 9.46 -6.88
C TYR A 150 -4.66 10.92 -7.20
N MET A 151 -4.29 11.40 -8.39
CA MET A 151 -4.67 12.75 -8.86
C MET A 151 -6.18 12.96 -8.82
N ASN A 152 -6.96 11.98 -9.31
CA ASN A 152 -8.42 12.08 -9.30
C ASN A 152 -8.97 12.14 -7.87
N LEU A 153 -8.43 11.34 -6.94
CA LEU A 153 -8.81 11.36 -5.53
C LEU A 153 -8.45 12.69 -4.86
N TRP A 154 -7.24 13.21 -5.13
CA TRP A 154 -6.79 14.49 -4.62
C TRP A 154 -7.74 15.62 -5.02
N LEU A 155 -8.05 15.72 -6.31
CA LEU A 155 -8.89 16.80 -6.86
C LEU A 155 -10.36 16.71 -6.42
N LYS A 156 -10.83 15.55 -5.95
CA LYS A 156 -12.16 15.40 -5.34
C LYS A 156 -12.22 16.01 -3.94
N GLU A 157 -11.11 16.02 -3.20
CA GLU A 157 -11.06 16.43 -1.80
C GLU A 157 -10.41 17.80 -1.60
N ARG A 158 -9.59 18.24 -2.55
CA ARG A 158 -8.66 19.36 -2.39
C ARG A 158 -8.51 20.17 -3.66
N LYS A 159 -7.97 21.37 -3.50
CA LYS A 159 -7.44 22.19 -4.58
C LYS A 159 -6.17 21.55 -5.17
N PRO A 160 -5.77 21.88 -6.41
CA PRO A 160 -4.58 21.32 -7.05
C PRO A 160 -3.25 21.71 -6.37
N ASP A 161 -3.26 22.71 -5.50
CA ASP A 161 -2.05 23.17 -4.79
C ASP A 161 -1.33 22.02 -4.06
N GLY A 162 -0.03 21.85 -4.32
CA GLY A 162 0.80 20.82 -3.71
C GLY A 162 0.76 19.45 -4.38
N LEU A 163 -0.19 19.20 -5.29
CA LEU A 163 -0.34 17.91 -5.97
C LEU A 163 0.93 17.52 -6.76
N ASP A 164 1.54 18.45 -7.48
CA ASP A 164 2.73 18.18 -8.31
C ASP A 164 3.90 17.56 -7.49
N TYR A 165 4.05 17.99 -6.24
CA TYR A 165 5.07 17.45 -5.34
C TYR A 165 4.86 15.97 -5.04
N ASP A 166 3.61 15.55 -4.85
CA ASP A 166 3.27 14.15 -4.63
C ASP A 166 3.34 13.34 -5.92
N LEU A 167 2.88 13.89 -7.05
CA LEU A 167 2.96 13.22 -8.34
C LEU A 167 4.41 12.92 -8.74
N GLN A 168 5.35 13.79 -8.41
CA GLN A 168 6.77 13.55 -8.65
C GLN A 168 7.29 12.27 -7.98
N LYS A 169 6.72 11.84 -6.85
CA LYS A 169 7.10 10.60 -6.18
C LYS A 169 6.67 9.36 -6.98
N PHE A 170 5.50 9.41 -7.62
CA PHE A 170 5.07 8.38 -8.55
C PHE A 170 5.99 8.32 -9.76
N GLN A 171 6.32 9.46 -10.34
CA GLN A 171 7.21 9.55 -11.51
C GLN A 171 8.60 8.97 -11.20
N ASN A 172 9.19 9.36 -10.06
CA ASN A 172 10.48 8.83 -9.61
C ASN A 172 10.43 7.30 -9.42
N ALA A 173 9.37 6.77 -8.80
CA ALA A 173 9.20 5.33 -8.64
C ALA A 173 9.04 4.60 -9.98
N ALA A 174 8.31 5.20 -10.93
CA ALA A 174 8.12 4.66 -12.27
C ALA A 174 9.45 4.55 -13.03
N GLU A 175 10.29 5.58 -12.96
CA GLU A 175 11.64 5.58 -13.54
C GLU A 175 12.54 4.52 -12.89
N GLN A 176 12.48 4.39 -11.56
CA GLN A 176 13.23 3.37 -10.85
C GLN A 176 12.85 1.96 -11.32
N ILE A 177 11.55 1.64 -11.39
CA ILE A 177 11.05 0.34 -11.86
C ILE A 177 11.48 0.05 -13.30
N LYS A 178 11.41 1.05 -14.19
CA LYS A 178 11.91 0.92 -15.57
C LYS A 178 13.38 0.51 -15.57
N SER A 179 14.21 1.17 -14.76
CA SER A 179 15.63 0.86 -14.65
C SER A 179 15.90 -0.53 -14.08
N GLU A 180 15.13 -0.96 -13.08
CA GLU A 180 15.22 -2.29 -12.47
C GLU A 180 14.91 -3.41 -13.48
N ASN A 181 13.82 -3.24 -14.24
CA ASN A 181 13.40 -4.20 -15.27
C ASN A 181 14.43 -4.33 -16.40
N LEU A 182 15.00 -3.22 -16.87
CA LEU A 182 16.07 -3.23 -17.89
C LEU A 182 17.33 -3.96 -17.41
N ARG A 183 17.72 -3.78 -16.13
CA ARG A 183 18.84 -4.50 -15.53
C ARG A 183 18.59 -6.01 -15.49
N GLN A 184 17.40 -6.44 -15.09
CA GLN A 184 17.04 -7.87 -15.07
C GLN A 184 17.13 -8.51 -16.46
N ILE A 185 16.60 -7.85 -17.49
CA ILE A 185 16.69 -8.31 -18.88
C ILE A 185 18.16 -8.44 -19.31
N THR A 186 18.99 -7.45 -18.98
CA THR A 186 20.42 -7.47 -19.33
C THR A 186 21.15 -8.64 -18.67
N VAL A 187 20.86 -8.93 -17.40
CA VAL A 187 21.42 -10.10 -16.68
C VAL A 187 20.96 -11.40 -17.33
N LEU A 188 19.68 -11.54 -17.67
CA LEU A 188 19.14 -12.74 -18.33
C LEU A 188 19.78 -12.98 -19.71
N ILE A 189 19.97 -11.92 -20.51
CA ILE A 189 20.67 -12.01 -21.80
C ILE A 189 22.11 -12.47 -21.58
N SER A 190 22.79 -11.92 -20.57
CA SER A 190 24.18 -12.26 -20.27
C SER A 190 24.32 -13.74 -19.88
N ILE A 191 23.43 -14.25 -19.02
CA ILE A 191 23.38 -15.66 -18.63
C ILE A 191 23.09 -16.55 -19.85
N PHE A 192 22.10 -16.17 -20.67
CA PHE A 192 21.75 -16.91 -21.88
C PHE A 192 22.93 -17.01 -22.85
N MET A 193 23.65 -15.90 -23.09
CA MET A 193 24.84 -15.93 -23.95
C MET A 193 25.93 -16.85 -23.41
N VAL A 194 26.19 -16.84 -22.11
CA VAL A 194 27.16 -17.75 -21.47
C VAL A 194 26.78 -19.21 -21.68
N VAL A 195 25.50 -19.55 -21.48
CA VAL A 195 24.99 -20.92 -21.67
C VAL A 195 25.10 -21.36 -23.13
N VAL A 196 24.71 -20.50 -24.08
CA VAL A 196 24.82 -20.80 -25.52
C VAL A 196 26.27 -21.00 -25.95
N ILE A 197 27.19 -20.16 -25.48
CA ILE A 197 28.63 -20.31 -25.77
C ILE A 197 29.17 -21.62 -25.18
N ALA A 198 28.83 -21.94 -23.93
CA ALA A 198 29.26 -23.18 -23.28
C ALA A 198 28.76 -24.43 -24.04
N LEU A 199 27.50 -24.41 -24.49
CA LEU A 199 26.93 -25.49 -25.31
C LEU A 199 27.63 -25.59 -26.67
N ALA A 200 27.88 -24.48 -27.36
CA ALA A 200 28.58 -24.47 -28.64
C ALA A 200 30.00 -25.03 -28.53
N ILE A 201 30.73 -24.67 -27.47
CA ILE A 201 32.07 -25.21 -27.18
C ILE A 201 31.99 -26.71 -26.85
N GLY A 202 31.04 -27.12 -26.02
CA GLY A 202 30.84 -28.52 -25.66
C GLY A 202 30.52 -29.42 -26.86
N VAL A 203 29.65 -28.96 -27.76
CA VAL A 203 29.33 -29.65 -29.02
C VAL A 203 30.58 -29.75 -29.89
N LYS A 204 31.34 -28.66 -30.05
CA LYS A 204 32.56 -28.66 -30.88
C LYS A 204 33.61 -29.65 -30.36
N LEU A 205 33.80 -29.73 -29.04
CA LEU A 205 34.72 -30.67 -28.40
C LEU A 205 34.26 -32.14 -28.49
N PHE A 206 32.95 -32.39 -28.50
CA PHE A 206 32.39 -33.74 -28.64
C PHE A 206 32.58 -34.28 -30.07
N TYR A 207 32.34 -33.44 -31.09
CA TYR A 207 32.53 -33.83 -32.49
C TYR A 207 34.00 -33.91 -32.92
N SER A 208 34.92 -33.22 -32.25
CA SER A 208 36.36 -33.32 -32.54
C SER A 208 37.04 -34.56 -31.93
N ARG A 209 36.32 -35.38 -31.15
CA ARG A 209 36.82 -36.60 -30.49
C ARG A 209 36.28 -37.90 -31.12
N ARG A 210 35.53 -37.81 -32.22
CA ARG A 210 35.16 -38.94 -33.09
C ARG A 210 35.94 -38.84 -34.39
#